data_AF-A0A6C7E4Y3-F1
#
_entry.id   AF-A0A6C7E4Y3-F1
#
_cell.length_a   1.000
_cell.length_b   1.000
_cell.length_c   1.000
_cell.angle_alpha   90.00
_cell.angle_beta   90.00
_cell.angle_gamma   90.00
#
_symmetry.space_group_name_H-M   'P 1'
#
loop_
_entity.id
_entity.type
_entity.pdbx_description
1 polymer ?
#
loop_
_entity_poly.entity_id
_entity_poly.type
_entity_poly.pdbx_seq_one_letter_code
_entity_poly.pdbx_strand_id
1 'polypeptide(L)'
;MPRRSGLDSSEVFHVFNRGADRQDIFVSDRDQRWFELLLAEMVAERGVLVHAYALMTNHYHLILQAVGKRLSEAMYFLGKEYALYFNDTTDRSGPLCDSRFNAVPIVDSNMLMVEGRYVHRNPIDIVGVRALPSYRYSSLPAYLGSRPTPDWLTTGALLAPFLGDRAAYLDFVQRAHPTDAQYSGARPPLRPATIDDVCNAVAACAGIEPESLRAVRRGCRNDPRSLVAVLALELRVASAAFVAEVVGFSSSQTVRNAAARGRARLAVDPSFRQFRERVLRQLSGQVGYDAPGAA
;
A
#
# COMPACT_ATOMS: atom_id res chain seq x y z
N MET A 1 -2.34 -15.76 46.90
CA MET A 1 -3.53 -15.15 46.27
C MET A 1 -3.84 -15.91 44.98
N PRO A 2 -5.11 -16.29 44.73
CA PRO A 2 -5.44 -17.36 43.79
C PRO A 2 -5.27 -16.94 42.32
N ARG A 3 -4.84 -17.92 41.49
CA ARG A 3 -4.91 -17.88 40.02
C ARG A 3 -6.34 -17.56 39.59
N ARG A 4 -6.55 -16.45 38.87
CA ARG A 4 -7.78 -16.23 38.12
C ARG A 4 -7.66 -16.88 36.75
N SER A 5 -8.24 -18.07 36.64
CA SER A 5 -8.79 -18.62 35.41
C SER A 5 -10.08 -17.87 35.07
N GLY A 6 -10.11 -17.22 33.90
CA GLY A 6 -11.31 -16.58 33.36
C GLY A 6 -10.92 -15.72 32.17
N LEU A 7 -11.40 -16.07 30.98
CA LEU A 7 -11.47 -15.16 29.84
C LEU A 7 -12.39 -13.99 30.24
N ASP A 8 -11.84 -12.97 30.89
CA ASP A 8 -12.48 -11.65 31.02
C ASP A 8 -12.44 -11.02 29.61
N SER A 9 -13.54 -11.21 28.89
CA SER A 9 -13.81 -10.98 27.47
C SER A 9 -12.96 -9.90 26.78
N SER A 10 -11.78 -10.27 26.28
CA SER A 10 -11.17 -9.55 25.16
C SER A 10 -11.83 -10.03 23.87
N GLU A 11 -12.50 -9.12 23.19
CA GLU A 11 -13.20 -9.43 21.94
C GLU A 11 -12.21 -9.28 20.79
N VAL A 12 -12.20 -10.28 19.91
CA VAL A 12 -11.40 -10.27 18.69
C VAL A 12 -12.32 -9.88 17.54
N PHE A 13 -11.83 -9.05 16.62
CA PHE A 13 -12.63 -8.54 15.51
C PHE A 13 -11.84 -8.61 14.22
N HIS A 14 -12.51 -9.01 13.15
CA HIS A 14 -12.07 -8.68 11.80
C HIS A 14 -12.56 -7.26 11.47
N VAL A 15 -11.62 -6.34 11.33
CA VAL A 15 -11.86 -4.93 11.04
C VAL A 15 -11.40 -4.61 9.63
N PHE A 16 -12.21 -3.87 8.89
CA PHE A 16 -11.85 -3.43 7.55
C PHE A 16 -12.48 -2.08 7.22
N ASN A 17 -11.82 -1.34 6.32
CA ASN A 17 -12.37 -0.13 5.74
C ASN A 17 -11.84 0.06 4.32
N ARG A 18 -12.54 0.88 3.55
CA ARG A 18 -12.31 1.13 2.14
C ARG A 18 -12.38 2.63 1.84
N GLY A 19 -11.57 3.06 0.88
CA GLY A 19 -11.60 4.41 0.35
C GLY A 19 -12.95 4.80 -0.22
N ALA A 20 -13.32 6.05 0.01
CA ALA A 20 -14.54 6.65 -0.52
C ALA A 20 -14.63 6.48 -2.04
N ASP A 21 -15.80 6.11 -2.58
CA ASP A 21 -15.99 5.84 -4.01
C ASP A 21 -14.98 4.80 -4.57
N ARG A 22 -14.54 3.87 -3.73
CA ARG A 22 -13.51 2.84 -4.02
C ARG A 22 -12.15 3.43 -4.39
N GLN A 23 -11.88 4.70 -4.09
CA GLN A 23 -10.62 5.37 -4.37
C GLN A 23 -9.44 4.65 -3.70
N ASP A 24 -8.26 4.74 -4.31
CA ASP A 24 -7.04 4.27 -3.69
C ASP A 24 -6.71 5.10 -2.46
N ILE A 25 -6.48 4.41 -1.34
CA ILE A 25 -6.11 5.01 -0.05
C ILE A 25 -4.64 4.76 0.27
N PHE A 26 -3.98 3.88 -0.47
CA PHE A 26 -2.53 3.67 -0.43
C PHE A 26 -2.01 3.82 -1.86
N VAL A 27 -1.41 4.97 -2.16
CA VAL A 27 -0.97 5.32 -3.52
C VAL A 27 0.52 5.14 -3.70
N SER A 28 1.27 5.10 -2.60
CA SER A 28 2.70 4.90 -2.57
C SER A 28 3.10 4.01 -1.41
N ASP A 29 4.23 3.34 -1.56
CA ASP A 29 4.97 2.59 -0.54
C ASP A 29 5.11 3.30 0.82
N ARG A 30 5.18 4.64 0.81
CA ARG A 30 5.27 5.46 2.02
C ARG A 30 3.98 5.39 2.83
N ASP A 31 2.85 5.25 2.17
CA ASP A 31 1.54 5.28 2.80
C ASP A 31 1.30 4.00 3.61
N GLN A 32 1.61 2.83 3.05
CA GLN A 32 1.51 1.58 3.81
C GLN A 32 2.49 1.56 4.97
N ARG A 33 3.73 2.06 4.79
CA ARG A 33 4.72 2.16 5.88
C ARG A 33 4.23 3.10 6.99
N TRP A 34 3.67 4.25 6.62
CA TRP A 34 3.10 5.18 7.60
C TRP A 34 1.94 4.54 8.36
N PHE A 35 1.09 3.79 7.67
CA PHE A 35 0.00 3.06 8.30
C PHE A 35 0.51 1.96 9.26
N GLU A 36 1.58 1.22 8.91
CA GLU A 36 2.23 0.28 9.84
C GLU A 36 2.79 0.98 11.09
N LEU A 37 3.32 2.20 10.97
CA LEU A 37 3.75 2.99 12.12
C LEU A 37 2.56 3.39 13.00
N LEU A 38 1.44 3.81 12.39
CA LEU A 38 0.21 4.10 13.13
C LEU A 38 -0.36 2.86 13.82
N LEU A 39 -0.22 1.65 13.23
CA LEU A 39 -0.58 0.40 13.92
C LEU A 39 0.29 0.17 15.16
N ALA A 40 1.59 0.43 15.07
CA ALA A 40 2.50 0.30 16.20
C ALA A 40 2.13 1.27 17.34
N GLU A 41 1.86 2.53 17.00
CA GLU A 41 1.42 3.56 17.95
C GLU A 41 0.06 3.22 18.57
N MET A 42 -0.89 2.76 17.75
CA MET A 42 -2.20 2.30 18.20
C MET A 42 -2.09 1.19 19.25
N VAL A 43 -1.21 0.21 19.04
CA VAL A 43 -0.95 -0.87 20.02
C VAL A 43 -0.34 -0.30 21.30
N ALA A 44 0.69 0.54 21.17
CA ALA A 44 1.43 1.09 22.30
C ALA A 44 0.56 1.98 23.20
N GLU A 45 -0.31 2.81 22.62
CA GLU A 45 -1.01 3.83 23.39
C GLU A 45 -2.49 3.56 23.66
N ARG A 46 -3.12 2.60 22.96
CA ARG A 46 -4.56 2.31 23.12
C ARG A 46 -4.84 0.92 23.69
N GLY A 47 -3.81 0.14 23.95
CA GLY A 47 -3.93 -1.17 24.61
C GLY A 47 -4.83 -2.13 23.85
N VAL A 48 -4.69 -2.12 22.52
CA VAL A 48 -5.25 -3.10 21.58
C VAL A 48 -4.14 -4.00 21.07
N LEU A 49 -4.46 -5.22 20.63
CA LEU A 49 -3.49 -6.11 19.99
C LEU A 49 -3.83 -6.27 18.52
N VAL A 50 -2.81 -6.34 17.67
CA VAL A 50 -2.94 -6.68 16.25
C VAL A 50 -2.49 -8.12 16.07
N HIS A 51 -3.37 -8.97 15.53
CA HIS A 51 -3.01 -10.36 15.20
C HIS A 51 -2.58 -10.50 13.75
N ALA A 52 -3.32 -9.90 12.83
CA ALA A 52 -3.01 -9.95 11.41
C ALA A 52 -3.43 -8.66 10.71
N TYR A 53 -2.79 -8.37 9.59
CA TYR A 53 -3.17 -7.29 8.70
C TYR A 53 -2.82 -7.59 7.25
N ALA A 54 -3.54 -6.92 6.34
CA ALA A 54 -3.23 -6.76 4.92
C ALA A 54 -3.68 -5.37 4.46
N LEU A 55 -2.74 -4.57 3.96
CA LEU A 55 -2.98 -3.24 3.40
C LEU A 55 -2.98 -3.37 1.89
N MET A 56 -4.11 -3.11 1.24
CA MET A 56 -4.29 -3.19 -0.22
C MET A 56 -4.36 -1.79 -0.82
N THR A 57 -4.63 -1.62 -2.12
CA THR A 57 -4.61 -0.28 -2.73
C THR A 57 -5.73 0.65 -2.22
N ASN A 58 -6.96 0.15 -2.16
CA ASN A 58 -8.15 0.95 -1.79
C ASN A 58 -8.83 0.52 -0.49
N HIS A 59 -8.26 -0.43 0.24
CA HIS A 59 -8.83 -0.93 1.49
C HIS A 59 -7.75 -1.61 2.33
N TYR A 60 -8.08 -1.89 3.58
CA TYR A 60 -7.26 -2.67 4.49
C TYR A 60 -8.12 -3.64 5.30
N HIS A 61 -7.49 -4.72 5.76
CA HIS A 61 -8.07 -5.70 6.66
C HIS A 61 -7.14 -5.90 7.86
N LEU A 62 -7.71 -5.92 9.07
CA LEU A 62 -7.01 -6.09 10.34
C LEU A 62 -7.74 -7.15 11.19
N ILE A 63 -7.01 -7.94 11.96
CA ILE A 63 -7.56 -8.73 13.07
C ILE A 63 -7.10 -8.06 14.36
N LEU A 64 -8.02 -7.45 15.08
CA LEU A 64 -7.73 -6.68 16.30
C LEU A 64 -8.36 -7.35 17.52
N GLN A 65 -7.65 -7.35 18.65
CA GLN A 65 -8.19 -7.72 19.96
C GLN A 65 -8.27 -6.47 20.83
N ALA A 66 -9.46 -6.21 21.37
CA ALA A 66 -9.74 -5.03 22.19
C ALA A 66 -10.77 -5.36 23.28
N VAL A 67 -10.81 -4.54 24.32
CA VAL A 67 -11.79 -4.66 25.41
C VAL A 67 -12.64 -3.40 25.46
N GLY A 68 -13.97 -3.56 25.47
CA GLY A 68 -14.92 -2.47 25.62
C GLY A 68 -14.75 -1.39 24.52
N LYS A 69 -14.63 -0.12 24.92
CA LYS A 69 -14.57 1.02 23.98
C LYS A 69 -13.24 1.17 23.24
N ARG A 70 -12.21 0.40 23.61
CA ARG A 70 -10.85 0.54 23.06
C ARG A 70 -10.79 0.32 21.55
N LEU A 71 -11.64 -0.55 21.00
CA LEU A 71 -11.70 -0.75 19.55
C LEU A 71 -12.04 0.55 18.82
N SER A 72 -13.12 1.21 19.23
CA SER A 72 -13.59 2.44 18.61
C SER A 72 -12.60 3.59 18.78
N GLU A 73 -11.95 3.68 19.94
CA GLU A 73 -10.91 4.69 20.22
C GLU A 73 -9.66 4.46 19.36
N ALA A 74 -9.21 3.22 19.24
CA ALA A 74 -8.08 2.83 18.39
C ALA A 74 -8.36 3.09 16.90
N MET A 75 -9.56 2.71 16.42
CA MET A 75 -9.94 2.93 15.03
C MET A 75 -10.20 4.41 14.72
N TYR A 76 -10.70 5.19 15.68
CA TYR A 76 -10.80 6.65 15.53
C TYR A 76 -9.43 7.27 15.35
N PHE A 77 -8.45 6.91 16.20
CA PHE A 77 -7.06 7.36 16.07
C PHE A 77 -6.49 6.98 14.71
N LEU A 78 -6.51 5.70 14.36
CA LEU A 78 -5.92 5.19 13.12
C LEU A 78 -6.53 5.86 11.88
N GLY A 79 -7.86 5.96 11.83
CA GLY A 79 -8.58 6.58 10.73
C GLY A 79 -8.32 8.09 10.61
N LYS A 80 -8.29 8.80 11.75
CA LYS A 80 -8.04 10.25 11.79
C LYS A 80 -6.61 10.56 11.34
N GLU A 81 -5.61 9.97 11.98
CA GLU A 81 -4.20 10.29 11.73
C GLU A 81 -3.80 9.90 10.31
N TYR A 82 -4.31 8.77 9.80
CA TYR A 82 -4.05 8.39 8.42
C TYR A 82 -4.72 9.31 7.40
N ALA A 83 -5.98 9.70 7.64
CA ALA A 83 -6.69 10.63 6.75
C ALA A 83 -6.01 12.00 6.70
N LEU A 84 -5.50 12.50 7.84
CA LEU A 84 -4.73 13.75 7.90
C LEU A 84 -3.44 13.65 7.08
N TYR A 85 -2.64 12.60 7.32
CA TYR A 85 -1.42 12.33 6.55
C TYR A 85 -1.70 12.24 5.05
N PHE A 86 -2.71 11.46 4.65
CA PHE A 86 -3.03 11.25 3.25
C PHE A 86 -3.50 12.56 2.59
N ASN A 87 -4.38 13.30 3.24
CA ASN A 87 -4.90 14.57 2.72
C ASN A 87 -3.78 15.61 2.55
N ASP A 88 -2.86 15.73 3.52
CA ASP A 88 -1.70 16.64 3.43
C ASP A 88 -0.77 16.25 2.27
N THR A 89 -0.41 14.97 2.18
CA THR A 89 0.55 14.49 1.16
C THR A 89 -0.03 14.46 -0.25
N THR A 90 -1.35 14.44 -0.40
CA THR A 90 -2.06 14.41 -1.69
C THR A 90 -2.77 15.71 -2.05
N ASP A 91 -2.63 16.77 -1.25
CA ASP A 91 -3.29 18.07 -1.45
C ASP A 91 -4.82 17.93 -1.59
N ARG A 92 -5.39 17.06 -0.76
CA ARG A 92 -6.82 16.71 -0.75
C ARG A 92 -7.47 17.19 0.54
N SER A 93 -8.78 17.37 0.52
CA SER A 93 -9.59 17.64 1.70
C SER A 93 -10.79 16.70 1.75
N GLY A 94 -11.31 16.46 2.96
CA GLY A 94 -12.52 15.68 3.18
C GLY A 94 -12.28 14.20 3.57
N PRO A 95 -13.35 13.40 3.67
CA PRO A 95 -13.28 12.01 4.10
C PRO A 95 -12.42 11.15 3.18
N LEU A 96 -11.59 10.28 3.76
CA LEU A 96 -10.78 9.32 2.99
C LEU A 96 -11.54 8.01 2.72
N CYS A 97 -12.29 7.52 3.71
CA CYS A 97 -13.02 6.26 3.64
C CYS A 97 -14.54 6.46 3.52
N ASP A 98 -15.25 5.47 2.97
CA ASP A 98 -16.72 5.47 2.80
C ASP A 98 -17.48 5.49 4.13
N SER A 99 -16.86 5.01 5.20
CA SER A 99 -17.47 4.89 6.53
C SER A 99 -16.41 4.97 7.64
N ARG A 100 -16.84 4.89 8.90
CA ARG A 100 -15.93 4.89 10.06
C ARG A 100 -15.00 3.67 10.06
N PHE A 101 -15.58 2.47 10.09
CA PHE A 101 -14.95 1.16 9.87
C PHE A 101 -16.06 0.10 9.98
N ASN A 102 -15.80 -1.10 9.46
CA ASN A 102 -16.62 -2.29 9.73
C ASN A 102 -15.87 -3.19 10.69
N ALA A 103 -16.59 -3.85 11.60
CA ALA A 103 -16.02 -4.81 12.56
C ALA A 103 -16.95 -6.02 12.69
N VAL A 104 -16.41 -7.20 12.41
CA VAL A 104 -17.08 -8.49 12.57
C VAL A 104 -16.48 -9.21 13.76
N PRO A 105 -17.26 -9.53 14.82
CA PRO A 105 -16.75 -10.27 15.98
C PRO A 105 -16.27 -11.67 15.59
N ILE A 106 -15.13 -12.07 16.16
CA ILE A 106 -14.54 -13.40 16.06
C ILE A 106 -14.74 -14.07 17.40
N VAL A 107 -15.67 -15.02 17.44
CA VAL A 107 -16.20 -15.59 18.69
C VAL A 107 -15.47 -16.85 19.16
N ASP A 108 -14.67 -17.48 18.28
CA ASP A 108 -13.91 -18.68 18.60
C ASP A 108 -12.61 -18.80 17.80
N SER A 109 -11.81 -19.82 18.13
CA SER A 109 -10.49 -20.09 17.54
C SER A 109 -10.57 -20.57 16.09
N ASN A 110 -11.63 -21.26 15.69
CA ASN A 110 -11.81 -21.70 14.31
C ASN A 110 -12.13 -20.49 13.41
N MET A 111 -13.01 -19.61 13.86
CA MET A 111 -13.28 -18.35 13.20
C MET A 111 -12.03 -17.48 13.12
N LEU A 112 -11.21 -17.43 14.19
CA LEU A 112 -9.93 -16.72 14.15
C LEU A 112 -9.02 -17.27 13.04
N MET A 113 -8.91 -18.59 12.90
CA MET A 113 -8.11 -19.21 11.82
C MET A 113 -8.63 -18.85 10.43
N VAL A 114 -9.95 -18.95 10.23
CA VAL A 114 -10.60 -18.65 8.95
C VAL A 114 -10.40 -17.19 8.57
N GLU A 115 -10.64 -16.26 9.50
CA GLU A 115 -10.50 -14.83 9.28
C GLU A 115 -9.03 -14.41 9.13
N GLY A 116 -8.11 -14.95 9.94
CA GLY A 116 -6.68 -14.69 9.79
C GLY A 116 -6.17 -15.13 8.42
N ARG A 117 -6.60 -16.31 7.96
CA ARG A 117 -6.33 -16.80 6.61
C ARG A 117 -6.93 -15.90 5.55
N TYR A 118 -8.17 -15.47 5.71
CA TYR A 118 -8.83 -14.55 4.79
C TYR A 118 -8.02 -13.25 4.67
N VAL A 119 -7.62 -12.63 5.78
CA VAL A 119 -6.77 -11.42 5.79
C VAL A 119 -5.46 -11.64 5.04
N HIS A 120 -4.75 -12.75 5.25
CA HIS A 120 -3.50 -13.03 4.51
C HIS A 120 -3.70 -13.35 3.03
N ARG A 121 -4.89 -13.80 2.63
CA ARG A 121 -5.26 -14.06 1.23
C ARG A 121 -5.80 -12.85 0.49
N ASN A 122 -6.21 -11.78 1.18
CA ASN A 122 -6.75 -10.58 0.54
C ASN A 122 -5.83 -10.02 -0.58
N PRO A 123 -4.49 -9.99 -0.42
CA PRO A 123 -3.59 -9.55 -1.48
C PRO A 123 -3.52 -10.46 -2.72
N ILE A 124 -4.23 -11.59 -2.79
CA ILE A 124 -4.27 -12.47 -3.97
C ILE A 124 -4.63 -11.65 -5.20
N ASP A 125 -5.65 -10.79 -5.14
CA ASP A 125 -6.09 -9.93 -6.25
C ASP A 125 -5.03 -8.92 -6.74
N ILE A 126 -3.94 -8.76 -5.98
CA ILE A 126 -2.81 -7.90 -6.34
C ILE A 126 -1.68 -8.77 -6.86
N VAL A 127 -1.18 -9.72 -6.06
CA VAL A 127 0.09 -10.42 -6.35
C VAL A 127 -0.08 -11.86 -6.84
N GLY A 128 -1.28 -12.42 -6.75
CA GLY A 128 -1.55 -13.83 -6.99
C GLY A 128 -1.13 -14.74 -5.83
N VAL A 129 -1.67 -15.95 -5.80
CA VAL A 129 -1.50 -16.91 -4.67
C VAL A 129 -0.03 -17.26 -4.40
N ARG A 130 0.77 -17.43 -5.46
CA ARG A 130 2.18 -17.84 -5.34
C ARG A 130 3.06 -16.76 -4.72
N ALA A 131 2.73 -15.48 -4.92
CA ALA A 131 3.52 -14.36 -4.43
C ALA A 131 3.03 -13.79 -3.10
N LEU A 132 1.93 -14.30 -2.52
CA LEU A 132 1.45 -13.93 -1.18
C LEU A 132 2.58 -13.88 -0.12
N PRO A 133 3.49 -14.89 -0.02
CA PRO A 133 4.59 -14.87 0.96
C PRO A 133 5.54 -13.67 0.85
N SER A 134 5.55 -13.01 -0.31
CA SER A 134 6.40 -11.87 -0.62
C SER A 134 5.66 -10.51 -0.56
N TYR A 135 4.35 -10.51 -0.28
CA TYR A 135 3.58 -9.28 -0.20
C TYR A 135 3.91 -8.50 1.07
N ARG A 136 4.73 -7.46 0.91
CA ARG A 136 5.34 -6.67 1.99
C ARG A 136 4.34 -6.05 2.96
N TYR A 137 3.18 -5.63 2.46
CA TYR A 137 2.18 -4.89 3.24
C TYR A 137 1.08 -5.78 3.82
N SER A 138 1.45 -7.01 4.13
CA SER A 138 0.68 -7.89 4.98
C SER A 138 1.56 -8.39 6.13
N SER A 139 0.90 -8.93 7.15
CA SER A 139 1.58 -9.63 8.23
C SER A 139 2.12 -11.01 7.83
N LEU A 140 1.69 -11.62 6.72
CA LEU A 140 2.05 -13.00 6.35
C LEU A 140 3.59 -13.23 6.32
N PRO A 141 4.44 -12.36 5.75
CA PRO A 141 5.89 -12.52 5.82
C PRO A 141 6.45 -12.68 7.26
N ALA A 142 5.85 -12.02 8.24
CA ALA A 142 6.25 -12.17 9.65
C ALA A 142 5.86 -13.55 10.21
N TYR A 143 4.68 -14.06 9.85
CA TYR A 143 4.25 -15.41 10.18
C TYR A 143 5.16 -16.50 9.60
N LEU A 144 5.68 -16.25 8.39
CA LEU A 144 6.60 -17.16 7.71
C LEU A 144 8.07 -16.99 8.14
N GLY A 145 8.38 -15.92 8.87
CA GLY A 145 9.74 -15.57 9.28
C GLY A 145 10.63 -15.04 8.18
N SER A 146 10.07 -14.70 7.02
CA SER A 146 10.79 -14.00 5.95
C SER A 146 10.95 -12.50 6.27
N ARG A 147 10.23 -11.99 7.27
CA ARG A 147 10.42 -10.68 7.88
C ARG A 147 10.50 -10.82 9.41
N PRO A 148 11.34 -10.03 10.11
CA PRO A 148 11.25 -9.93 11.56
C PRO A 148 9.82 -9.60 12.01
N THR A 149 9.35 -10.29 13.05
CA THR A 149 8.06 -10.00 13.67
C THR A 149 8.18 -8.71 14.48
N PRO A 150 7.42 -7.65 14.16
CA PRO A 150 7.41 -6.45 14.99
C PRO A 150 6.86 -6.76 16.38
N ASP A 151 7.38 -6.10 17.42
CA ASP A 151 6.96 -6.33 18.80
C ASP A 151 5.47 -6.05 19.06
N TRP A 152 4.85 -5.19 18.24
CA TRP A 152 3.42 -4.86 18.30
C TRP A 152 2.50 -5.90 17.63
N LEU A 153 3.05 -6.91 16.92
CA LEU A 153 2.29 -7.92 16.19
C LEU A 153 2.20 -9.24 16.97
N THR A 154 0.99 -9.62 17.38
CA THR A 154 0.71 -10.83 18.16
C THR A 154 0.38 -12.03 17.28
N THR A 155 1.39 -12.86 16.98
CA THR A 155 1.24 -14.01 16.07
C THR A 155 0.83 -15.33 16.74
N GLY A 156 1.01 -15.44 18.05
CA GLY A 156 0.89 -16.71 18.78
C GLY A 156 -0.47 -17.39 18.64
N ALA A 157 -1.56 -16.64 18.74
CA ALA A 157 -2.92 -17.21 18.67
C ALA A 157 -3.23 -17.85 17.31
N LEU A 158 -2.78 -17.23 16.22
CA LEU A 158 -2.99 -17.73 14.86
C LEU A 158 -2.03 -18.88 14.49
N LEU A 159 -0.83 -18.93 15.10
CA LEU A 159 0.14 -20.03 14.89
C LEU A 159 -0.07 -21.23 15.81
N ALA A 160 -0.78 -21.07 16.93
CA ALA A 160 -0.98 -22.14 17.92
C ALA A 160 -1.56 -23.43 17.33
N PRO A 161 -2.57 -23.41 16.43
CA PRO A 161 -3.11 -24.63 15.82
C PRO A 161 -2.10 -25.40 14.97
N PHE A 162 -1.04 -24.73 14.52
CA PHE A 162 0.03 -25.29 13.71
C PHE A 162 1.25 -25.68 14.54
N LEU A 163 1.19 -25.57 15.87
CA LEU A 163 2.32 -25.81 16.78
C LEU A 163 3.58 -24.99 16.41
N GLY A 164 3.38 -23.82 15.79
CA GLY A 164 4.46 -22.98 15.27
C GLY A 164 5.05 -23.43 13.93
N ASP A 165 4.51 -24.47 13.28
CA ASP A 165 4.90 -24.89 11.94
C ASP A 165 4.43 -23.87 10.89
N ARG A 166 5.39 -23.08 10.43
CA ARG A 166 5.19 -22.02 9.43
C ARG A 166 4.90 -22.57 8.04
N ALA A 167 5.41 -23.75 7.71
CA ALA A 167 5.13 -24.39 6.43
C ALA A 167 3.70 -24.92 6.39
N ALA A 168 3.23 -25.54 7.49
CA ALA A 168 1.84 -25.94 7.64
C ALA A 168 0.89 -24.73 7.59
N TYR A 169 1.28 -23.60 8.20
CA TYR A 169 0.52 -22.35 8.11
C TYR A 169 0.45 -21.82 6.67
N LEU A 170 1.56 -21.82 5.94
CA LEU A 170 1.60 -21.39 4.55
C LEU A 170 0.70 -22.26 3.66
N ASP A 171 0.78 -23.58 3.81
CA ASP A 171 -0.07 -24.51 3.05
C ASP A 171 -1.56 -24.26 3.35
N PHE A 172 -1.91 -24.07 4.62
CA PHE A 172 -3.26 -23.65 5.00
C PHE A 172 -3.69 -22.35 4.33
N VAL A 173 -2.82 -21.33 4.30
CA VAL A 173 -3.11 -20.04 3.65
C VAL A 173 -3.26 -20.19 2.14
N GLN A 174 -2.46 -21.01 1.47
CA GLN A 174 -2.47 -21.12 0.00
C GLN A 174 -3.54 -22.07 -0.55
N ARG A 175 -3.88 -23.14 0.19
CA ARG A 175 -4.89 -24.12 -0.20
C ARG A 175 -6.23 -23.44 -0.51
N ALA A 176 -6.84 -23.69 -1.66
CA ALA A 176 -8.10 -23.06 -2.02
C ALA A 176 -9.28 -23.57 -1.15
N HIS A 177 -10.19 -22.66 -0.80
CA HIS A 177 -11.47 -22.93 -0.14
C HIS A 177 -12.61 -22.31 -0.98
N PRO A 178 -13.80 -22.93 -1.05
CA PRO A 178 -14.90 -22.45 -1.90
C PRO A 178 -15.35 -21.00 -1.65
N THR A 179 -15.13 -20.49 -0.44
CA THR A 179 -15.52 -19.14 -0.01
C THR A 179 -14.41 -18.10 -0.19
N ASP A 180 -13.27 -18.48 -0.78
CA ASP A 180 -12.15 -17.57 -0.94
C ASP A 180 -12.39 -16.50 -2.01
N ALA A 181 -11.84 -15.32 -1.78
CA ALA A 181 -11.60 -14.35 -2.84
C ALA A 181 -10.72 -15.01 -3.93
N GLN A 182 -11.19 -14.95 -5.17
CA GLN A 182 -10.49 -15.48 -6.32
C GLN A 182 -9.65 -14.38 -6.98
N TYR A 183 -8.47 -14.74 -7.48
CA TYR A 183 -7.67 -13.82 -8.30
C TYR A 183 -8.46 -13.42 -9.54
N SER A 184 -8.91 -12.16 -9.57
CA SER A 184 -9.69 -11.61 -10.68
C SER A 184 -8.83 -11.27 -11.91
N GLY A 185 -7.51 -11.17 -11.76
CA GLY A 185 -6.60 -10.68 -12.81
C GLY A 185 -6.82 -9.22 -13.20
N ALA A 186 -7.80 -8.55 -12.61
CA ALA A 186 -8.24 -7.20 -12.98
C ALA A 186 -7.39 -6.09 -12.34
N ARG A 187 -6.53 -6.43 -11.37
CA ARG A 187 -5.63 -5.49 -10.71
C ARG A 187 -4.18 -5.94 -10.94
N PRO A 188 -3.37 -5.13 -11.64
CA PRO A 188 -1.97 -5.48 -11.85
C PRO A 188 -1.23 -5.54 -10.50
N PRO A 189 -0.23 -6.42 -10.36
CA PRO A 189 0.60 -6.47 -9.17
C PRO A 189 1.25 -5.11 -8.91
N LEU A 190 1.02 -4.59 -7.71
CA LEU A 190 1.72 -3.42 -7.20
C LEU A 190 3.19 -3.81 -6.98
N ARG A 191 4.00 -3.76 -8.03
CA ARG A 191 5.25 -3.03 -7.87
C ARG A 191 4.92 -1.59 -8.26
N PRO A 192 4.63 -0.68 -7.31
CA PRO A 192 4.55 0.71 -7.67
C PRO A 192 5.94 1.09 -8.18
N ALA A 193 6.04 1.59 -9.41
CA ALA A 193 7.27 2.18 -9.90
C ALA A 193 7.76 3.19 -8.86
N THR A 194 9.05 3.20 -8.56
CA THR A 194 9.65 4.23 -7.72
C THR A 194 9.89 5.49 -8.54
N ILE A 195 10.17 6.62 -7.87
CA ILE A 195 10.64 7.80 -8.58
C ILE A 195 11.94 7.53 -9.34
N ASP A 196 12.80 6.65 -8.81
CA ASP A 196 14.04 6.24 -9.46
C ASP A 196 13.74 5.42 -10.72
N ASP A 197 12.75 4.52 -10.69
CA ASP A 197 12.32 3.80 -11.90
C ASP A 197 11.81 4.77 -12.97
N VAL A 198 11.02 5.78 -12.59
CA VAL A 198 10.55 6.83 -13.52
C VAL A 198 11.72 7.65 -14.07
N CYS A 199 12.64 8.08 -13.21
CA CYS A 199 13.83 8.83 -13.63
C CYS A 199 14.70 8.01 -14.60
N ASN A 200 14.96 6.74 -14.27
CA ASN A 200 15.78 5.85 -15.09
C ASN A 200 15.12 5.56 -16.44
N ALA A 201 13.81 5.27 -16.47
CA ALA A 201 13.08 5.03 -17.72
C ALA A 201 13.01 6.28 -18.61
N VAL A 202 12.76 7.45 -18.03
CA VAL A 202 12.76 8.72 -18.79
C VAL A 202 14.15 9.04 -19.34
N ALA A 203 15.20 8.89 -18.52
CA ALA A 203 16.58 9.13 -18.92
C ALA A 203 17.01 8.22 -20.08
N ALA A 204 16.72 6.92 -19.96
CA ALA A 204 17.00 5.93 -21.00
C ALA A 204 16.29 6.25 -22.32
N CYS A 205 14.98 6.53 -22.29
CA CYS A 205 14.22 6.88 -23.50
C CYS A 205 14.63 8.24 -24.12
N ALA A 206 15.27 9.11 -23.34
CA ALA A 206 15.83 10.39 -23.80
C ALA A 206 17.29 10.30 -24.26
N GLY A 207 17.96 9.16 -24.04
CA GLY A 207 19.38 8.99 -24.35
C GLY A 207 20.31 9.85 -23.49
N ILE A 208 19.97 10.00 -22.20
CA ILE A 208 20.77 10.77 -21.23
C ILE A 208 21.03 9.94 -19.97
N GLU A 209 22.07 10.29 -19.22
CA GLU A 209 22.31 9.74 -17.87
C GLU A 209 21.28 10.29 -16.86
N PRO A 210 20.78 9.49 -15.90
CA PRO A 210 19.79 9.92 -14.90
C PRO A 210 20.18 11.18 -14.13
N GLU A 211 21.46 11.35 -13.80
CA GLU A 211 22.00 12.52 -13.11
C GLU A 211 21.77 13.82 -13.90
N SER A 212 21.70 13.71 -15.24
CA SER A 212 21.42 14.85 -16.12
C SER A 212 20.03 15.44 -15.92
N LEU A 213 19.10 14.70 -15.31
CA LEU A 213 17.77 15.21 -14.94
C LEU A 213 17.86 16.30 -13.86
N ARG A 214 18.90 16.30 -13.01
CA ARG A 214 19.11 17.34 -11.99
C ARG A 214 19.63 18.64 -12.56
N ALA A 215 20.27 18.61 -13.72
CA ALA A 215 20.86 19.78 -14.35
C ALA A 215 19.79 20.81 -14.73
N VAL A 216 19.95 22.05 -14.25
CA VAL A 216 19.10 23.18 -14.64
C VAL A 216 19.60 23.68 -15.99
N ARG A 217 18.77 23.51 -17.04
CA ARG A 217 19.05 24.09 -18.36
C ARG A 217 18.14 25.30 -18.58
N ARG A 218 18.73 26.50 -18.63
CA ARG A 218 18.01 27.75 -18.92
C ARG A 218 17.91 27.95 -20.44
N GLY A 219 16.81 28.53 -20.91
CA GLY A 219 16.64 28.93 -22.32
C GLY A 219 16.39 27.80 -23.33
N CYS A 220 16.27 26.55 -22.88
CA CYS A 220 15.93 25.41 -23.75
C CYS A 220 14.82 24.55 -23.14
N ARG A 221 14.10 23.82 -24.00
CA ARG A 221 13.04 22.90 -23.59
C ARG A 221 13.65 21.71 -22.82
N ASN A 222 13.12 21.42 -21.64
CA ASN A 222 13.55 20.28 -20.82
C ASN A 222 12.45 19.22 -20.76
N ASP A 223 12.27 18.54 -21.88
CA ASP A 223 11.25 17.53 -22.10
C ASP A 223 11.37 16.34 -21.12
N PRO A 224 12.58 15.83 -20.81
CA PRO A 224 12.74 14.77 -19.82
C PRO A 224 12.29 15.17 -18.41
N ARG A 225 12.73 16.32 -17.87
CA ARG A 225 12.30 16.76 -16.52
C ARG A 225 10.80 17.03 -16.45
N SER A 226 10.24 17.58 -17.52
CA SER A 226 8.79 17.85 -17.59
C SER A 226 8.01 16.54 -17.58
N LEU A 227 8.47 15.52 -18.32
CA LEU A 227 7.84 14.21 -18.34
C LEU A 227 7.99 13.47 -17.01
N VAL A 228 9.15 13.56 -16.34
CA VAL A 228 9.31 13.04 -14.96
C VAL A 228 8.29 13.70 -14.02
N ALA A 229 8.13 15.02 -14.06
CA ALA A 229 7.14 15.71 -13.22
C ALA A 229 5.70 15.27 -13.52
N VAL A 230 5.35 15.03 -14.79
CA VAL A 230 4.03 14.50 -15.18
C VAL A 230 3.84 13.09 -14.63
N LEU A 231 4.75 12.17 -14.98
CA LEU A 231 4.61 10.76 -14.63
C LEU A 231 4.73 10.52 -13.13
N ALA A 232 5.60 11.26 -12.44
CA ALA A 232 5.76 11.14 -10.99
C ALA A 232 4.47 11.42 -10.24
N LEU A 233 3.72 12.45 -10.69
CA LEU A 233 2.45 12.84 -10.09
C LEU A 233 1.27 12.01 -10.61
N GLU A 234 1.23 11.69 -11.92
CA GLU A 234 0.17 10.85 -12.52
C GLU A 234 0.19 9.43 -11.96
N LEU A 235 1.38 8.83 -11.89
CA LEU A 235 1.60 7.50 -11.34
C LEU A 235 1.69 7.50 -9.80
N ARG A 236 1.63 8.70 -9.18
CA ARG A 236 1.68 8.91 -7.73
C ARG A 236 2.89 8.26 -7.04
N VAL A 237 4.01 8.17 -7.75
CA VAL A 237 5.24 7.53 -7.25
C VAL A 237 6.06 8.46 -6.33
N ALA A 238 5.78 9.76 -6.36
CA ALA A 238 6.40 10.76 -5.48
C ALA A 238 5.53 12.02 -5.33
N SER A 239 5.58 12.66 -4.16
CA SER A 239 4.97 13.98 -3.96
C SER A 239 5.72 15.06 -4.74
N ALA A 240 5.06 16.18 -5.04
CA ALA A 240 5.71 17.29 -5.75
C ALA A 240 6.94 17.85 -5.02
N ALA A 241 6.95 17.81 -3.69
CA ALA A 241 8.11 18.19 -2.89
C ALA A 241 9.28 17.21 -3.06
N PHE A 242 9.00 15.91 -3.02
CA PHE A 242 10.03 14.89 -3.18
C PHE A 242 10.60 14.84 -4.61
N VAL A 243 9.75 15.02 -5.62
CA VAL A 243 10.20 15.20 -7.01
C VAL A 243 11.12 16.43 -7.13
N ALA A 244 10.85 17.50 -6.39
CA ALA A 244 11.68 18.69 -6.42
C ALA A 244 13.09 18.40 -5.88
N GLU A 245 13.18 17.64 -4.79
CA GLU A 245 14.44 17.18 -4.22
C GLU A 245 15.22 16.26 -5.19
N VAL A 246 14.58 15.21 -5.69
CA VAL A 246 15.23 14.18 -6.52
C VAL A 246 15.69 14.73 -7.86
N VAL A 247 14.85 15.55 -8.50
CA VAL A 247 15.07 16.08 -9.86
C VAL A 247 15.66 17.49 -9.83
N GLY A 248 15.88 18.08 -8.65
CA GLY A 248 16.50 19.39 -8.47
C GLY A 248 15.63 20.57 -8.94
N PHE A 249 14.31 20.52 -8.75
CA PHE A 249 13.45 21.71 -8.94
C PHE A 249 13.55 22.64 -7.73
N SER A 250 13.36 23.94 -7.96
CA SER A 250 13.45 24.96 -6.90
C SER A 250 12.36 24.84 -5.83
N SER A 251 11.21 24.23 -6.14
CA SER A 251 10.10 24.05 -5.19
C SER A 251 9.07 23.03 -5.70
N SER A 252 8.24 22.54 -4.78
CA SER A 252 7.06 21.72 -5.09
C SER A 252 6.10 22.43 -6.07
N GLN A 253 5.91 23.74 -5.93
CA GLN A 253 5.10 24.52 -6.87
C GLN A 253 5.71 24.52 -8.29
N THR A 254 7.04 24.54 -8.40
CA THR A 254 7.74 24.48 -9.68
C THR A 254 7.50 23.15 -10.38
N VAL A 255 7.48 22.04 -9.62
CA VAL A 255 7.13 20.70 -10.12
C VAL A 255 5.69 20.67 -10.63
N ARG A 256 4.73 21.17 -9.84
CA ARG A 256 3.31 21.23 -10.24
C ARG A 256 3.13 22.03 -11.54
N ASN A 257 3.79 23.17 -11.65
CA ASN A 257 3.76 24.00 -12.86
C ASN A 257 4.38 23.28 -14.07
N ALA A 258 5.49 22.55 -13.88
CA ALA A 258 6.11 21.74 -14.94
C ALA A 258 5.19 20.60 -15.39
N ALA A 259 4.57 19.89 -14.45
CA ALA A 259 3.60 18.83 -14.74
C ALA A 259 2.35 19.36 -15.45
N ALA A 260 1.83 20.52 -15.06
CA ALA A 260 0.69 21.15 -15.74
C ALA A 260 1.01 21.49 -17.20
N ARG A 261 2.17 22.10 -17.47
CA ARG A 261 2.63 22.37 -18.84
C ARG A 261 2.87 21.09 -19.64
N GLY A 262 3.46 20.07 -19.00
CA GLY A 262 3.67 18.77 -19.62
C GLY A 262 2.35 18.10 -20.03
N ARG A 263 1.33 18.13 -19.16
CA ARG A 263 -0.01 17.60 -19.45
C ARG A 263 -0.70 18.35 -20.59
N ALA A 264 -0.68 19.68 -20.57
CA ALA A 264 -1.22 20.47 -21.67
C ALA A 264 -0.53 20.13 -23.00
N ARG A 265 0.77 19.84 -22.97
CA ARG A 265 1.52 19.46 -24.16
C ARG A 265 1.18 18.06 -24.68
N LEU A 266 0.94 17.07 -23.81
CA LEU A 266 0.52 15.73 -24.23
C LEU A 266 -0.75 15.75 -25.10
N ALA A 267 -1.61 16.74 -24.91
CA ALA A 267 -2.80 16.94 -25.73
C ALA A 267 -2.49 17.40 -27.17
N VAL A 268 -1.42 18.17 -27.38
CA VAL A 268 -1.17 18.88 -28.66
C VAL A 268 0.10 18.46 -29.41
N ASP A 269 1.07 17.80 -28.75
CA ASP A 269 2.36 17.42 -29.36
C ASP A 269 2.49 15.88 -29.50
N PRO A 270 2.35 15.33 -30.73
CA PRO A 270 2.46 13.90 -30.98
C PRO A 270 3.82 13.30 -30.61
N SER A 271 4.91 14.05 -30.79
CA SER A 271 6.27 13.58 -30.49
C SER A 271 6.47 13.38 -28.98
N PHE A 272 5.93 14.31 -28.18
CA PHE A 272 5.97 14.22 -26.72
C PHE A 272 5.07 13.09 -26.20
N ARG A 273 3.95 12.81 -26.88
CA ARG A 273 3.08 11.67 -26.58
C ARG A 273 3.78 10.33 -26.87
N GLN A 274 4.41 10.18 -28.03
CA GLN A 274 5.22 8.99 -28.33
C GLN A 274 6.37 8.80 -27.34
N PHE A 275 6.99 9.90 -26.88
CA PHE A 275 8.01 9.82 -25.85
C PHE A 275 7.47 9.24 -24.54
N ARG A 276 6.30 9.72 -24.06
CA ARG A 276 5.60 9.16 -22.90
C ARG A 276 5.28 7.68 -23.07
N GLU A 277 4.77 7.27 -24.22
CA GLU A 277 4.40 5.88 -24.48
C GLU A 277 5.60 4.93 -24.47
N ARG A 278 6.76 5.36 -24.95
CA ARG A 278 8.01 4.58 -24.85
C ARG A 278 8.44 4.41 -23.39
N VAL A 279 8.38 5.50 -22.60
CA VAL A 279 8.71 5.46 -21.17
C VAL A 279 7.78 4.52 -20.41
N LEU A 280 6.47 4.60 -20.64
CA LEU A 280 5.50 3.72 -19.99
C LEU A 280 5.71 2.24 -20.36
N ARG A 281 6.04 1.94 -21.62
CA ARG A 281 6.41 0.56 -22.02
C ARG A 281 7.68 0.07 -21.33
N GLN A 282 8.68 0.94 -21.19
CA GLN A 282 9.92 0.58 -20.50
C GLN A 282 9.70 0.34 -19.01
N LEU A 283 8.95 1.22 -18.33
CA LEU A 283 8.52 1.01 -16.94
C LEU A 283 7.77 -0.32 -16.80
N SER A 284 6.92 -0.62 -17.78
CA SER A 284 6.13 -1.84 -17.77
C SER A 284 6.98 -3.11 -17.87
N GLY A 285 7.98 -3.12 -18.77
CA GLY A 285 8.91 -4.23 -18.93
C GLY A 285 9.91 -4.40 -17.77
N GLN A 286 10.24 -3.33 -17.04
CA GLN A 286 11.14 -3.38 -15.87
C GLN A 286 10.42 -3.80 -14.58
N VAL A 287 9.11 -3.54 -14.50
CA VAL A 287 8.31 -3.67 -13.28
C VAL A 287 7.34 -4.86 -13.33
N GLY A 288 7.15 -5.48 -14.50
CA GLY A 288 6.18 -6.57 -14.68
C GLY A 288 4.74 -6.06 -14.75
N TYR A 289 4.54 -4.95 -15.44
CA TYR A 289 3.22 -4.38 -15.72
C TYR A 289 2.79 -4.83 -17.12
N ASP A 290 1.70 -5.57 -17.24
CA ASP A 290 1.04 -5.73 -18.54
C ASP A 290 0.10 -4.53 -18.74
N ALA A 291 0.40 -3.70 -19.74
CA ALA A 291 -0.50 -2.64 -20.14
C ALA A 291 -1.82 -3.27 -20.63
N PRO A 292 -2.99 -2.73 -20.23
CA PRO A 292 -4.25 -3.22 -20.77
C PRO A 292 -4.29 -2.92 -22.28
N GLY A 293 -4.31 -3.97 -23.11
CA GLY A 293 -4.52 -3.85 -24.55
C GLY A 293 -3.42 -4.39 -25.48
N ALA A 294 -2.61 -5.36 -25.07
CA ALA A 294 -1.81 -6.16 -26.01
C ALA A 294 -2.44 -7.54 -26.21
N ALA A 295 -3.49 -7.59 -27.01
CA ALA A 295 -3.97 -8.77 -27.73
C ALA A 295 -4.09 -8.39 -29.20
#